data_AF-A0A970M752-F1
#
_entry.id   AF-A0A970M752-F1
#
_cell.length_a   1.000
_cell.length_b   1.000
_cell.length_c   1.000
_cell.angle_alpha   90.00
_cell.angle_beta   90.00
_cell.angle_gamma   90.00
#
_symmetry.space_group_name_H-M   'P 1'
#
loop_
_entity.id
_entity.type
_entity.pdbx_description
1 polymer ?
#
loop_
_entity_poly.entity_id
_entity_poly.type
_entity_poly.pdbx_seq_one_letter_code
_entity_poly.pdbx_strand_id
1 'polypeptide(L)'
;MNRGIHTADAAQRFLFPKLSDLDPPDQMADLPKAVKRLSQAVVNREPVALFGDYDVDGLTSLAILYLFLRSLGCAVEVNVADRFSGGYGLSRTTVERVAASGGKLLVVSDCGSSDHDAIALANQHNIDVLVLDHHRIESHHPDALAFVNPHRSDCLFPDKNLCAAGLVFYFCAAVRTALAQSGHIERTQIDMRQYLDLVALGTIADVMPLVGNNRILAFHGLRTMSETRRPGIEALLHASRVRSRQMQSCHVSFYLAPRINAAGRLASAEDAFHVLVSDNAKDAESGAAVLERLTHERREIEEGVSVQARAQAKTQHCDGDRALVLAGEGWHKGVLGIVAARLGEEFSCPAFIIAWQGDEGTGSARGQGQFNLYAALKTLEPHLLRYGGHWDAAGFSLKRSEFGAFKARLQEVAQEMWHDPEIAGPAFDAKLNPSQLTPKLLQDILQLGPFGHENPEPVFRIVGLDVLSARVVGTNHLKLELKTPSGSISAFGPRMGASMANIGHCISVLASLSPDEWRGDGALELRLVHPPEPCASENL
;
A
#
# COMPACT_ATOMS: atom_id res chain seq x y z
N MET A 1 -18.97 9.90 -14.35
CA MET A 1 -17.69 10.63 -14.36
C MET A 1 -16.55 9.71 -14.82
N ASN A 2 -16.19 9.76 -16.11
CA ASN A 2 -14.95 9.23 -16.73
C ASN A 2 -14.42 7.85 -16.26
N ARG A 3 -15.32 6.94 -15.87
CA ARG A 3 -14.99 5.59 -15.33
C ARG A 3 -15.38 4.45 -16.29
N GLY A 4 -15.68 4.77 -17.55
CA GLY A 4 -16.15 3.78 -18.54
C GLY A 4 -17.51 3.13 -18.22
N ILE A 5 -18.29 3.72 -17.32
CA ILE A 5 -19.60 3.21 -16.91
C ILE A 5 -20.69 3.87 -17.76
N HIS A 6 -21.36 3.07 -18.58
CA HIS A 6 -22.32 3.55 -19.59
C HIS A 6 -23.75 3.04 -19.39
N THR A 7 -24.02 2.17 -18.41
CA THR A 7 -25.36 1.62 -18.14
C THR A 7 -25.79 1.87 -16.70
N ALA A 8 -27.12 1.95 -16.48
CA ALA A 8 -27.69 2.15 -15.15
C ALA A 8 -27.34 0.99 -14.19
N ASP A 9 -27.39 -0.25 -14.67
CA ASP A 9 -27.04 -1.43 -13.86
C ASP A 9 -25.57 -1.42 -13.44
N ALA A 10 -24.65 -1.07 -14.35
CA ALA A 10 -23.24 -0.94 -14.03
C ALA A 10 -22.99 0.20 -13.03
N ALA A 11 -23.69 1.32 -13.17
CA ALA A 11 -23.63 2.43 -12.21
C ALA A 11 -24.15 2.01 -10.84
N GLN A 12 -25.25 1.27 -10.77
CA GLN A 12 -25.82 0.79 -9.50
C GLN A 12 -24.87 -0.17 -8.80
N ARG A 13 -24.28 -1.14 -9.52
CA ARG A 13 -23.27 -2.06 -8.96
C ARG A 13 -22.03 -1.32 -8.48
N PHE A 14 -21.59 -0.31 -9.23
CA PHE A 14 -20.42 0.48 -8.86
C PHE A 14 -20.64 1.33 -7.60
N LEU A 15 -21.78 2.02 -7.50
CA LEU A 15 -22.13 2.91 -6.39
C LEU A 15 -22.54 2.14 -5.13
N PHE A 16 -23.16 0.97 -5.29
CA PHE A 16 -23.70 0.16 -4.20
C PHE A 16 -23.24 -1.31 -4.32
N PRO A 17 -21.93 -1.57 -4.26
CA PRO A 17 -21.40 -2.91 -4.44
C PRO A 17 -21.88 -3.86 -3.33
N LYS A 18 -22.23 -5.09 -3.68
CA LYS A 18 -22.61 -6.14 -2.73
C LYS A 18 -21.51 -7.18 -2.64
N LEU A 19 -21.35 -7.80 -1.48
CA LEU A 19 -20.43 -8.95 -1.32
C LEU A 19 -20.80 -10.14 -2.22
N SER A 20 -22.07 -10.24 -2.65
CA SER A 20 -22.52 -11.24 -3.62
C SER A 20 -22.03 -10.97 -5.05
N ASP A 21 -21.50 -9.79 -5.32
CA ASP A 21 -20.96 -9.42 -6.63
C ASP A 21 -19.48 -9.81 -6.78
N LEU A 22 -18.87 -10.38 -5.73
CA LEU A 22 -17.52 -10.95 -5.76
C LEU A 22 -17.45 -12.14 -6.71
N ASP A 23 -16.36 -12.24 -7.48
CA ASP A 23 -16.14 -13.38 -8.36
C ASP A 23 -16.04 -14.69 -7.54
N PRO A 24 -16.66 -15.79 -8.00
CA PRO A 24 -16.53 -17.09 -7.35
C PRO A 24 -15.08 -17.60 -7.37
N PRO A 25 -14.57 -18.17 -6.27
CA PRO A 25 -13.19 -18.60 -6.18
C PRO A 25 -12.90 -19.96 -6.84
N ASP A 26 -13.90 -20.65 -7.38
CA ASP A 26 -13.78 -22.02 -7.92
C ASP A 26 -12.75 -22.15 -9.05
N GLN A 27 -12.45 -21.03 -9.73
CA GLN A 27 -11.49 -20.95 -10.83
C GLN A 27 -10.07 -20.55 -10.39
N MET A 28 -9.82 -20.35 -9.09
CA MET A 28 -8.48 -20.13 -8.56
C MET A 28 -7.67 -21.43 -8.59
N ALA A 29 -6.56 -21.44 -9.33
CA ALA A 29 -5.70 -22.62 -9.42
C ALA A 29 -5.19 -23.05 -8.03
N ASP A 30 -5.16 -24.37 -7.81
CA ASP A 30 -4.81 -25.05 -6.55
C ASP A 30 -5.60 -24.68 -5.29
N LEU A 31 -6.55 -23.74 -5.34
CA LEU A 31 -7.37 -23.40 -4.18
C LEU A 31 -8.09 -24.63 -3.58
N PRO A 32 -8.71 -25.53 -4.37
CA PRO A 32 -9.33 -26.74 -3.82
C PRO A 32 -8.33 -27.65 -3.06
N LYS A 33 -7.08 -27.75 -3.53
CA LYS A 33 -6.02 -28.53 -2.86
C LYS A 33 -5.66 -27.90 -1.53
N ALA A 34 -5.42 -26.58 -1.52
CA ALA A 34 -5.10 -25.83 -0.31
C ALA A 34 -6.23 -25.93 0.73
N VAL A 35 -7.48 -25.75 0.29
CA VAL A 35 -8.67 -25.83 1.15
C VAL A 35 -8.76 -27.21 1.78
N LYS A 36 -8.65 -28.27 0.98
CA LYS A 36 -8.67 -29.66 1.47
C LYS A 36 -7.60 -29.88 2.54
N ARG A 37 -6.37 -29.44 2.30
CA ARG A 37 -5.26 -29.66 3.23
C ARG A 37 -5.44 -28.93 4.55
N LEU A 38 -5.85 -27.66 4.52
CA LEU A 38 -6.06 -26.90 5.75
C LEU A 38 -7.29 -27.40 6.51
N SER A 39 -8.37 -27.76 5.82
CA SER A 39 -9.53 -28.41 6.45
C SER A 39 -9.12 -29.71 7.16
N GLN A 40 -8.24 -30.52 6.56
CA GLN A 40 -7.73 -31.73 7.19
C GLN A 40 -6.94 -31.41 8.48
N ALA A 41 -6.09 -30.37 8.45
CA ALA A 41 -5.35 -29.94 9.62
C ALA A 41 -6.28 -29.49 10.75
N VAL A 42 -7.33 -28.72 10.43
CA VAL A 42 -8.34 -28.27 11.39
C VAL A 42 -9.06 -29.47 12.02
N VAL A 43 -9.58 -30.39 11.20
CA VAL A 43 -10.30 -31.58 11.68
C VAL A 43 -9.42 -32.46 12.57
N ASN A 44 -8.15 -32.62 12.21
CA ASN A 44 -7.18 -33.41 12.97
C ASN A 44 -6.55 -32.67 14.16
N ARG A 45 -6.81 -31.37 14.31
CA ARG A 45 -6.11 -30.47 15.25
C ARG A 45 -4.59 -30.50 15.08
N GLU A 46 -4.12 -30.59 13.84
CA GLU A 46 -2.70 -30.46 13.52
C GLU A 46 -2.23 -29.03 13.81
N PRO A 47 -1.05 -28.84 14.43
CA PRO A 47 -0.43 -27.52 14.53
C PRO A 47 -0.15 -26.93 13.13
N VAL A 48 -0.43 -25.64 12.97
CA VAL A 48 -0.21 -24.93 11.71
C VAL A 48 0.83 -23.84 11.93
N ALA A 49 1.91 -23.86 11.15
CA ALA A 49 2.86 -22.75 11.08
C ALA A 49 2.40 -21.77 10.00
N LEU A 50 2.43 -20.47 10.31
CA LEU A 50 2.16 -19.38 9.38
C LEU A 50 3.45 -18.61 9.14
N PHE A 51 3.69 -18.22 7.89
CA PHE A 51 4.76 -17.29 7.50
C PHE A 51 4.22 -16.21 6.58
N GLY A 52 4.64 -14.97 6.76
CA GLY A 52 4.24 -13.88 5.87
C GLY A 52 5.20 -12.70 5.89
N ASP A 53 5.03 -11.80 4.92
CA ASP A 53 5.89 -10.62 4.81
C ASP A 53 5.65 -9.60 5.94
N TYR A 54 6.59 -8.69 6.10
CA TYR A 54 6.63 -7.71 7.20
C TYR A 54 5.83 -6.43 6.92
N ASP A 55 5.27 -6.26 5.73
CA ASP A 55 4.47 -5.08 5.38
C ASP A 55 3.00 -5.23 5.77
N VAL A 56 2.17 -4.22 5.47
CA VAL A 56 0.78 -4.22 5.92
C VAL A 56 -0.04 -5.35 5.28
N ASP A 57 0.20 -5.72 4.03
CA ASP A 57 -0.59 -6.78 3.38
C ASP A 57 -0.19 -8.15 3.92
N GLY A 58 1.11 -8.40 4.11
CA GLY A 58 1.62 -9.61 4.74
C GLY A 58 1.16 -9.75 6.20
N LEU A 59 1.23 -8.68 6.98
CA LEU A 59 0.80 -8.68 8.38
C LEU A 59 -0.72 -8.86 8.53
N THR A 60 -1.53 -8.25 7.64
CA THR A 60 -2.98 -8.44 7.66
C THR A 60 -3.38 -9.83 7.17
N SER A 61 -2.68 -10.38 6.17
CA SER A 61 -2.81 -11.78 5.74
C SER A 61 -2.57 -12.76 6.89
N LEU A 62 -1.46 -12.59 7.61
CA LEU A 62 -1.14 -13.37 8.81
C LEU A 62 -2.21 -13.21 9.89
N ALA A 63 -2.67 -11.97 10.15
CA ALA A 63 -3.70 -11.71 11.15
C ALA A 63 -5.02 -12.41 10.82
N ILE A 64 -5.45 -12.41 9.56
CA ILE A 64 -6.67 -13.10 9.12
C ILE A 64 -6.52 -14.62 9.33
N LEU A 65 -5.41 -15.22 8.86
CA LEU A 65 -5.15 -16.65 9.03
C LEU A 65 -5.11 -17.05 10.51
N TYR A 66 -4.36 -16.29 11.33
CA TYR A 66 -4.21 -16.54 12.75
C TYR A 66 -5.57 -16.49 13.48
N LEU A 67 -6.33 -15.41 13.31
CA LEU A 67 -7.62 -15.24 13.97
C LEU A 67 -8.63 -16.29 13.51
N PHE A 68 -8.65 -16.61 12.22
CA PHE A 68 -9.51 -17.64 11.66
C PHE A 68 -9.21 -19.02 12.26
N LEU A 69 -7.94 -19.44 12.27
CA LEU A 69 -7.53 -20.74 12.82
C LEU A 69 -7.71 -20.82 14.34
N ARG A 70 -7.45 -19.73 15.06
CA ARG A 70 -7.72 -19.63 16.50
C ARG A 70 -9.21 -19.77 16.82
N SER A 71 -10.09 -19.18 16.00
CA SER A 71 -11.55 -19.33 16.15
C SER A 71 -12.04 -20.77 15.92
N LEU A 72 -11.25 -21.58 15.21
CA LEU A 72 -11.47 -23.02 15.01
C LEU A 72 -10.76 -23.88 16.07
N GLY A 73 -10.09 -23.28 17.05
CA GLY A 73 -9.39 -23.99 18.13
C GLY A 73 -8.05 -24.61 17.73
N CYS A 74 -7.44 -24.17 16.63
CA CYS A 74 -6.14 -24.67 16.18
C CYS A 74 -4.98 -24.08 17.00
N ALA A 75 -3.91 -24.86 17.15
CA ALA A 75 -2.62 -24.36 17.60
C ALA A 75 -1.88 -23.75 16.41
N VAL A 76 -1.46 -22.49 16.54
CA VAL A 76 -0.88 -21.71 15.44
C VAL A 76 0.44 -21.11 15.88
N GLU A 77 1.50 -21.40 15.14
CA GLU A 77 2.81 -20.75 15.23
C GLU A 77 2.88 -19.67 14.16
N VAL A 78 3.25 -18.43 14.51
CA VAL A 78 3.34 -17.31 13.54
C VAL A 78 4.78 -16.89 13.40
N ASN A 79 5.19 -16.68 12.16
CA ASN A 79 6.55 -16.30 11.79
C ASN A 79 6.44 -15.10 10.84
N VAL A 80 7.02 -13.96 11.20
CA VAL A 80 7.04 -12.78 10.32
C VAL A 80 8.41 -12.65 9.68
N ALA A 81 8.47 -12.28 8.41
CA ALA A 81 9.73 -11.97 7.75
C ALA A 81 10.49 -10.85 8.49
N ASP A 82 11.82 -10.87 8.42
CA ASP A 82 12.66 -9.83 9.01
C ASP A 82 13.57 -9.21 7.95
N ARG A 83 13.28 -7.94 7.63
CA ARG A 83 14.04 -7.11 6.70
C ARG A 83 15.51 -6.95 7.11
N PHE A 84 15.85 -7.15 8.38
CA PHE A 84 17.20 -6.97 8.89
C PHE A 84 18.08 -8.22 8.82
N SER A 85 17.51 -9.42 9.02
CA SER A 85 18.28 -10.66 9.18
C SER A 85 18.19 -11.66 8.02
N GLY A 86 17.18 -11.56 7.14
CA GLY A 86 16.95 -12.60 6.11
C GLY A 86 16.58 -12.10 4.71
N GLY A 87 16.27 -10.80 4.55
CA GLY A 87 15.74 -10.29 3.28
C GLY A 87 14.23 -10.51 3.15
N TYR A 88 13.72 -10.43 1.93
CA TYR A 88 12.31 -10.65 1.61
C TYR A 88 12.07 -12.13 1.29
N GLY A 89 10.95 -12.72 1.72
CA GLY A 89 10.56 -14.11 1.43
C GLY A 89 10.85 -15.14 2.53
N LEU A 90 10.38 -16.37 2.32
CA LEU A 90 10.54 -17.51 3.22
C LEU A 90 12.01 -17.91 3.36
N SER A 91 12.53 -17.81 4.58
CA SER A 91 13.93 -18.15 4.87
C SER A 91 14.12 -19.64 5.18
N ARG A 92 15.32 -20.14 4.86
CA ARG A 92 15.81 -21.46 5.30
C ARG A 92 15.70 -21.65 6.81
N THR A 93 16.08 -20.63 7.58
CA THR A 93 16.05 -20.65 9.05
C THR A 93 14.63 -20.84 9.58
N THR A 94 13.64 -20.22 8.95
CA THR A 94 12.23 -20.41 9.30
C THR A 94 11.81 -21.86 9.07
N VAL A 95 12.16 -22.45 7.91
CA VAL A 95 11.83 -23.84 7.59
C VAL A 95 12.47 -24.81 8.59
N GLU A 96 13.74 -24.60 8.92
CA GLU A 96 14.46 -25.41 9.91
C GLU A 96 13.83 -25.30 11.31
N ARG A 97 13.35 -24.10 11.71
CA ARG A 97 12.61 -23.90 12.96
C ARG A 97 11.31 -24.69 12.99
N VAL A 98 10.50 -24.60 11.91
CA VAL A 98 9.23 -25.33 11.80
C VAL A 98 9.47 -26.84 11.79
N ALA A 99 10.53 -27.31 11.12
CA ALA A 99 10.92 -28.72 11.15
C ALA A 99 11.31 -29.16 12.56
N ALA A 100 12.09 -28.35 13.28
CA ALA A 100 12.53 -28.64 14.65
C ALA A 100 11.37 -28.66 15.66
N SER A 101 10.31 -27.87 15.44
CA SER A 101 9.09 -27.91 16.25
C SER A 101 8.15 -29.09 15.90
N GLY A 102 8.50 -29.89 14.88
CA GLY A 102 7.69 -31.01 14.41
C GLY A 102 6.46 -30.58 13.60
N GLY A 103 6.47 -29.36 13.05
CA GLY A 103 5.41 -28.84 12.19
C GLY A 103 5.21 -29.70 10.95
N LYS A 104 3.95 -29.86 10.53
CA LYS A 104 3.58 -30.66 9.33
C LYS A 104 2.92 -29.84 8.23
N LEU A 105 2.50 -28.63 8.56
CA LEU A 105 1.84 -27.72 7.64
C LEU A 105 2.38 -26.32 7.84
N LEU A 106 2.90 -25.74 6.77
CA LEU A 106 3.33 -24.36 6.68
C LEU A 106 2.44 -23.61 5.67
N VAL A 107 1.79 -22.55 6.11
CA VAL A 107 1.04 -21.63 5.22
C VAL A 107 1.85 -20.36 5.07
N VAL A 108 2.26 -20.06 3.85
CA VAL A 108 3.03 -18.89 3.44
C VAL A 108 2.07 -17.91 2.76
N SER A 109 2.02 -16.66 3.21
CA SER A 109 1.17 -15.63 2.63
C SER A 109 1.97 -14.39 2.23
N ASP A 110 1.57 -13.73 1.14
CA ASP A 110 2.17 -12.48 0.63
C ASP A 110 3.66 -12.58 0.25
N CYS A 111 4.12 -13.81 0.08
CA CYS A 111 5.46 -14.18 -0.39
C CYS A 111 5.40 -15.65 -0.81
N GLY A 112 6.54 -16.24 -1.18
CA GLY A 112 6.61 -17.64 -1.58
C GLY A 112 6.75 -17.84 -3.08
N SER A 113 6.26 -16.93 -3.94
CA SER A 113 6.34 -17.12 -5.41
C SER A 113 7.78 -17.28 -5.94
N SER A 114 8.77 -16.74 -5.23
CA SER A 114 10.19 -16.86 -5.59
C SER A 114 11.01 -17.76 -4.64
N ASP A 115 10.39 -18.34 -3.60
CA ASP A 115 11.10 -19.00 -2.50
C ASP A 115 11.33 -20.51 -2.76
N HIS A 116 11.76 -20.84 -3.98
CA HIS A 116 11.89 -22.23 -4.46
C HIS A 116 12.76 -23.10 -3.54
N ASP A 117 13.92 -22.59 -3.13
CA ASP A 117 14.87 -23.36 -2.31
C ASP A 117 14.35 -23.63 -0.91
N ALA A 118 13.66 -22.66 -0.29
CA ALA A 118 13.09 -22.81 1.03
C ALA A 118 11.91 -23.79 1.01
N ILE A 119 11.07 -23.73 -0.03
CA ILE A 119 9.95 -24.68 -0.21
C ILE A 119 10.47 -26.09 -0.49
N ALA A 120 11.51 -26.24 -1.32
CA ALA A 120 12.16 -27.52 -1.55
C ALA A 120 12.75 -28.12 -0.26
N LEU A 121 13.33 -27.29 0.61
CA LEU A 121 13.79 -27.72 1.93
C LEU A 121 12.63 -28.18 2.83
N ALA A 122 11.51 -27.47 2.84
CA ALA A 122 10.34 -27.86 3.61
C ALA A 122 9.82 -29.25 3.17
N ASN A 123 9.81 -29.51 1.86
CA ASN A 123 9.46 -30.81 1.29
C ASN A 123 10.44 -31.91 1.76
N GLN A 124 11.75 -31.64 1.84
CA GLN A 124 12.74 -32.60 2.38
C GLN A 124 12.47 -32.95 3.85
N HIS A 125 11.88 -32.03 4.61
CA HIS A 125 11.45 -32.24 5.99
C HIS A 125 10.03 -32.85 6.11
N ASN A 126 9.38 -33.19 5.00
CA ASN A 126 7.98 -33.67 4.93
C ASN A 126 6.98 -32.67 5.54
N ILE A 127 7.23 -31.37 5.32
CA ILE A 127 6.33 -30.29 5.69
C ILE A 127 5.50 -29.94 4.45
N ASP A 128 4.19 -30.08 4.54
CA ASP A 128 3.30 -29.60 3.47
C ASP A 128 3.33 -28.07 3.45
N VAL A 129 3.62 -27.48 2.29
CA VAL A 129 3.60 -26.03 2.11
C VAL A 129 2.38 -25.60 1.29
N LEU A 130 1.60 -24.66 1.84
CA LEU A 130 0.56 -23.92 1.11
C LEU A 130 1.05 -22.49 0.91
N VAL A 131 1.09 -22.03 -0.33
CA VAL A 131 1.48 -20.65 -0.66
C VAL A 131 0.27 -19.89 -1.16
N LEU A 132 0.02 -18.72 -0.57
CA LEU A 132 -1.06 -17.78 -0.90
C LEU A 132 -0.42 -16.44 -1.27
N ASP A 133 -0.18 -16.23 -2.55
CA ASP A 133 0.62 -15.10 -3.02
C ASP A 133 -0.02 -14.44 -4.25
N HIS A 134 0.30 -13.17 -4.47
CA HIS A 134 -0.22 -12.36 -5.56
C HIS A 134 0.88 -11.66 -6.38
N HIS A 135 2.15 -11.93 -6.08
CA HIS A 135 3.25 -11.44 -6.90
C HIS A 135 3.24 -12.05 -8.31
N ARG A 136 3.81 -11.33 -9.28
CA ARG A 136 3.95 -11.83 -10.65
C ARG A 136 4.91 -13.02 -10.71
N ILE A 137 4.61 -13.96 -11.61
CA ILE A 137 5.39 -15.19 -11.81
C ILE A 137 6.11 -15.09 -13.16
N GLU A 138 7.42 -15.29 -13.18
CA GLU A 138 8.22 -15.09 -14.40
C GLU A 138 8.29 -16.33 -15.32
N SER A 139 8.31 -17.55 -14.79
CA SER A 139 8.35 -18.76 -15.64
C SER A 139 7.88 -20.04 -14.93
N HIS A 140 8.48 -20.36 -13.78
CA HIS A 140 8.16 -21.54 -12.99
C HIS A 140 7.71 -21.13 -11.59
N HIS A 141 6.71 -21.81 -11.03
CA HIS A 141 6.29 -21.61 -9.66
C HIS A 141 6.92 -22.65 -8.73
N PRO A 142 7.01 -22.40 -7.41
CA PRO A 142 7.57 -23.36 -6.47
C PRO A 142 6.77 -24.67 -6.42
N ASP A 143 7.46 -25.75 -6.04
CA ASP A 143 6.89 -27.08 -5.83
C ASP A 143 6.26 -27.19 -4.43
N ALA A 144 5.28 -26.34 -4.16
CA ALA A 144 4.47 -26.39 -2.95
C ALA A 144 3.31 -27.39 -3.13
N LEU A 145 2.77 -27.95 -2.04
CA LEU A 145 1.58 -28.82 -2.10
C LEU A 145 0.40 -28.10 -2.79
N ALA A 146 0.27 -26.80 -2.53
CA ALA A 146 -0.62 -25.92 -3.27
C ALA A 146 0.00 -24.52 -3.39
N PHE A 147 -0.01 -23.98 -4.61
CA PHE A 147 0.44 -22.61 -4.90
C PHE A 147 -0.73 -21.80 -5.44
N VAL A 148 -1.46 -21.11 -4.57
CA VAL A 148 -2.60 -20.28 -4.96
C VAL A 148 -2.09 -18.89 -5.31
N ASN A 149 -2.07 -18.57 -6.60
CA ASN A 149 -1.70 -17.25 -7.09
C ASN A 149 -2.52 -16.91 -8.36
N PRO A 150 -3.26 -15.78 -8.38
CA PRO A 150 -4.06 -15.36 -9.53
C PRO A 150 -3.26 -15.20 -10.85
N HIS A 151 -1.98 -14.84 -10.78
CA HIS A 151 -1.12 -14.62 -11.94
C HIS A 151 -0.59 -15.90 -12.60
N ARG A 152 -0.88 -17.08 -12.06
CA ARG A 152 -0.54 -18.33 -12.74
C ARG A 152 -1.21 -18.39 -14.11
N SER A 153 -0.48 -18.89 -15.10
CA SER A 153 -0.98 -19.03 -16.47
C SER A 153 -2.18 -19.98 -16.61
N ASP A 154 -2.33 -20.95 -15.69
CA ASP A 154 -3.45 -21.91 -15.64
C ASP A 154 -4.59 -21.46 -14.71
N CYS A 155 -4.46 -20.32 -14.04
CA CYS A 155 -5.50 -19.79 -13.16
C CYS A 155 -6.56 -19.04 -13.97
N LEU A 156 -7.81 -19.53 -13.95
CA LEU A 156 -8.92 -18.95 -14.70
C LEU A 156 -9.72 -17.92 -13.90
N PHE A 157 -9.39 -17.71 -12.62
CA PHE A 157 -10.05 -16.71 -11.77
C PHE A 157 -9.98 -15.32 -12.43
N PRO A 158 -11.11 -14.60 -12.62
CA PRO A 158 -11.15 -13.38 -13.43
C PRO A 158 -10.28 -12.23 -12.92
N ASP A 159 -10.36 -11.94 -11.61
CA ASP A 159 -9.65 -10.82 -11.02
C ASP A 159 -8.19 -11.20 -10.70
N LYS A 160 -7.24 -10.53 -11.35
CA LYS A 160 -5.81 -10.77 -11.19
C LYS A 160 -5.15 -9.81 -10.22
N ASN A 161 -5.90 -8.91 -9.60
CA ASN A 161 -5.35 -7.79 -8.86
C ASN A 161 -5.59 -7.89 -7.34
N LEU A 162 -6.09 -9.01 -6.83
CA LEU A 162 -6.25 -9.19 -5.38
C LEU A 162 -4.91 -9.00 -4.68
N CYS A 163 -4.90 -8.25 -3.57
CA CYS A 163 -3.81 -8.31 -2.61
C CYS A 163 -3.81 -9.67 -1.88
N ALA A 164 -2.72 -10.01 -1.21
CA ALA A 164 -2.62 -11.24 -0.43
C ALA A 164 -3.68 -11.32 0.68
N ALA A 165 -4.00 -10.24 1.39
CA ALA A 165 -5.05 -10.26 2.42
C ALA A 165 -6.44 -10.57 1.83
N GLY A 166 -6.72 -10.07 0.62
CA GLY A 166 -7.92 -10.41 -0.14
C GLY A 166 -7.95 -11.87 -0.56
N LEU A 167 -6.83 -12.40 -1.07
CA LEU A 167 -6.69 -13.80 -1.44
C LEU A 167 -6.87 -14.74 -0.23
N VAL A 168 -6.25 -14.40 0.90
CA VAL A 168 -6.39 -15.10 2.18
C VAL A 168 -7.84 -15.09 2.66
N PHE A 169 -8.54 -13.97 2.52
CA PHE A 169 -9.97 -13.89 2.85
C PHE A 169 -10.81 -14.88 2.03
N TYR A 170 -10.57 -14.96 0.71
CA TYR A 170 -11.22 -15.95 -0.15
C TYR A 170 -10.90 -17.38 0.30
N PHE A 171 -9.63 -17.66 0.59
CA PHE A 171 -9.18 -18.96 1.06
C PHE A 171 -9.85 -19.37 2.38
N CYS A 172 -9.85 -18.52 3.41
CA CYS A 172 -10.52 -18.78 4.68
C CYS A 172 -12.04 -18.95 4.50
N ALA A 173 -12.68 -18.17 3.62
CA ALA A 173 -14.11 -18.32 3.32
C ALA A 173 -14.42 -19.67 2.64
N ALA A 174 -13.53 -20.16 1.78
CA ALA A 174 -13.63 -21.47 1.15
C ALA A 174 -13.42 -22.60 2.18
N VAL A 175 -12.42 -22.50 3.06
CA VAL A 175 -12.17 -23.46 4.15
C VAL A 175 -13.36 -23.54 5.11
N ARG A 176 -13.91 -22.39 5.55
CA ARG A 176 -15.14 -22.36 6.37
C ARG A 176 -16.29 -23.07 5.66
N THR A 177 -16.46 -22.84 4.36
CA THR A 177 -17.54 -23.44 3.58
C THR A 177 -17.36 -24.97 3.47
N ALA A 178 -16.14 -25.44 3.22
CA ALA A 178 -15.83 -26.87 3.18
C ALA A 178 -16.05 -27.56 4.54
N LEU A 179 -15.60 -26.94 5.63
CA LEU A 179 -15.84 -27.45 6.99
C LEU A 179 -17.33 -27.52 7.31
N ALA A 180 -18.11 -26.51 6.92
CA ALA A 180 -19.57 -26.51 7.12
C ALA A 180 -20.27 -27.59 6.27
N GLN A 181 -19.87 -27.78 5.02
CA GLN A 181 -20.40 -28.84 4.16
C GLN A 181 -20.08 -30.25 4.70
N SER A 182 -18.94 -30.41 5.37
CA SER A 182 -18.57 -31.66 6.04
C SER A 182 -19.24 -31.86 7.41
N GLY A 183 -20.02 -30.88 7.90
CA GLY A 183 -20.67 -30.92 9.20
C GLY A 183 -19.74 -30.72 10.40
N HIS A 184 -18.49 -30.28 10.17
CA HIS A 184 -17.53 -30.04 11.25
C HIS A 184 -17.81 -28.76 12.04
N ILE A 185 -18.37 -27.75 11.37
CA ILE A 185 -18.81 -26.48 11.97
C ILE A 185 -20.17 -26.07 11.41
N GLU A 186 -20.90 -25.21 12.11
CA GLU A 186 -22.02 -24.50 11.52
C GLU A 186 -21.51 -23.38 10.60
N ARG A 187 -22.18 -23.15 9.46
CA ARG A 187 -21.76 -22.07 8.53
C ARG A 187 -21.76 -20.69 9.19
N THR A 188 -22.66 -20.47 10.14
CA THR A 188 -22.82 -19.22 10.91
C THR A 188 -21.84 -19.08 12.06
N GLN A 189 -21.08 -20.14 12.39
CA GLN A 189 -20.10 -20.12 13.48
C GLN A 189 -19.00 -19.08 13.24
N ILE A 190 -18.62 -18.84 11.99
CA ILE A 190 -17.63 -17.84 11.60
C ILE A 190 -18.23 -16.91 10.55
N ASP A 191 -18.51 -15.68 10.98
CA ASP A 191 -18.84 -14.60 10.06
C ASP A 191 -17.56 -14.04 9.43
N MET A 192 -17.37 -14.25 8.13
CA MET A 192 -16.18 -13.74 7.44
C MET A 192 -16.15 -12.21 7.38
N ARG A 193 -17.29 -11.52 7.50
CA ARG A 193 -17.35 -10.05 7.41
C ARG A 193 -16.52 -9.35 8.48
N GLN A 194 -16.23 -10.02 9.60
CA GLN A 194 -15.39 -9.49 10.68
C GLN A 194 -13.91 -9.28 10.31
N TYR A 195 -13.48 -9.83 9.18
CA TYR A 195 -12.11 -9.71 8.67
C TYR A 195 -11.96 -8.63 7.60
N LEU A 196 -13.05 -8.02 7.14
CA LEU A 196 -13.02 -7.08 6.03
C LEU A 196 -12.25 -5.79 6.37
N ASP A 197 -12.18 -5.42 7.64
CA ASP A 197 -11.34 -4.29 8.09
C ASP A 197 -9.85 -4.55 7.85
N LEU A 198 -9.37 -5.76 8.12
CA LEU A 198 -8.01 -6.21 7.81
C LEU A 198 -7.79 -6.34 6.30
N VAL A 199 -8.77 -6.85 5.54
CA VAL A 199 -8.68 -6.94 4.07
C VAL A 199 -8.54 -5.55 3.46
N ALA A 200 -9.38 -4.59 3.84
CA ALA A 200 -9.28 -3.22 3.33
C ALA A 200 -7.95 -2.56 3.72
N LEU A 201 -7.44 -2.85 4.93
CA LEU A 201 -6.14 -2.36 5.38
C LEU A 201 -5.00 -2.87 4.47
N GLY A 202 -4.95 -4.17 4.18
CA GLY A 202 -3.98 -4.76 3.23
C GLY A 202 -4.13 -4.20 1.81
N THR A 203 -5.33 -4.31 1.24
CA THR A 203 -5.61 -3.89 -0.15
C THR A 203 -5.24 -2.43 -0.42
N ILE A 204 -5.56 -1.53 0.50
CA ILE A 204 -5.30 -0.09 0.33
C ILE A 204 -3.82 0.23 0.61
N ALA A 205 -3.20 -0.43 1.59
CA ALA A 205 -1.80 -0.19 1.92
C ALA A 205 -0.85 -0.68 0.83
N ASP A 206 -1.22 -1.76 0.13
CA ASP A 206 -0.48 -2.30 -1.00
C ASP A 206 -0.79 -1.58 -2.33
N VAL A 207 -1.63 -0.54 -2.29
CA VAL A 207 -1.93 0.32 -3.45
C VAL A 207 -2.54 -0.47 -4.61
N MET A 208 -3.29 -1.54 -4.30
CA MET A 208 -3.97 -2.32 -5.33
C MET A 208 -5.02 -1.48 -6.10
N PRO A 209 -5.28 -1.80 -7.38
CA PRO A 209 -6.38 -1.21 -8.13
C PRO A 209 -7.71 -1.33 -7.37
N LEU A 210 -8.37 -0.20 -7.08
CA LEU A 210 -9.66 -0.16 -6.37
C LEU A 210 -10.84 -0.26 -7.36
N VAL A 211 -10.78 -1.31 -8.18
CA VAL A 211 -11.80 -1.76 -9.13
C VAL A 211 -12.14 -3.24 -8.85
N GLY A 212 -13.11 -3.81 -9.55
CA GLY A 212 -13.42 -5.25 -9.43
C GLY A 212 -13.67 -5.73 -7.99
N ASN A 213 -13.07 -6.86 -7.61
CA ASN A 213 -13.26 -7.44 -6.27
C ASN A 213 -12.61 -6.59 -5.18
N ASN A 214 -11.44 -5.99 -5.44
CA ASN A 214 -10.78 -5.08 -4.50
C ASN A 214 -11.67 -3.89 -4.13
N ARG A 215 -12.40 -3.31 -5.10
CA ARG A 215 -13.37 -2.24 -4.80
C ARG A 215 -14.44 -2.71 -3.84
N ILE A 216 -15.02 -3.89 -4.07
CA ILE A 216 -16.08 -4.46 -3.24
C ILE A 216 -15.55 -4.71 -1.83
N LEU A 217 -14.39 -5.37 -1.71
CA LEU A 217 -13.75 -5.69 -0.44
C LEU A 217 -13.37 -4.43 0.34
N ALA A 218 -12.71 -3.46 -0.30
CA ALA A 218 -12.33 -2.19 0.32
C ALA A 218 -13.55 -1.37 0.74
N PHE A 219 -14.62 -1.34 -0.08
CA PHE A 219 -15.86 -0.63 0.25
C PHE A 219 -16.51 -1.16 1.53
N HIS A 220 -16.68 -2.49 1.64
CA HIS A 220 -17.25 -3.10 2.83
C HIS A 220 -16.27 -3.05 4.01
N GLY A 221 -14.97 -3.21 3.77
CA GLY A 221 -13.96 -3.18 4.82
C GLY A 221 -13.76 -1.82 5.47
N LEU A 222 -13.83 -0.72 4.71
CA LEU A 222 -13.84 0.63 5.29
C LEU A 222 -15.09 0.88 6.14
N ARG A 223 -16.24 0.32 5.76
CA ARG A 223 -17.45 0.36 6.59
C ARG A 223 -17.28 -0.45 7.87
N THR A 224 -16.77 -1.68 7.76
CA THR A 224 -16.41 -2.49 8.92
C THR A 224 -15.44 -1.75 9.83
N MET A 225 -14.42 -1.08 9.29
CA MET A 225 -13.45 -0.28 10.03
C MET A 225 -14.09 0.94 10.72
N SER A 226 -15.12 1.55 10.12
CA SER A 226 -15.86 2.69 10.70
C SER A 226 -16.66 2.30 11.94
N GLU A 227 -17.13 1.05 11.96
CA GLU A 227 -17.94 0.46 13.03
C GLU A 227 -17.15 -0.51 13.91
N THR A 228 -15.85 -0.70 13.64
CA THR A 228 -15.07 -1.78 14.23
C THR A 228 -14.92 -1.58 15.72
N ARG A 229 -14.85 -2.72 16.42
CA ARG A 229 -14.47 -2.82 17.84
C ARG A 229 -13.20 -3.63 18.01
N ARG A 230 -12.45 -3.85 16.92
CA ARG A 230 -11.17 -4.55 16.96
C ARG A 230 -10.18 -3.69 17.76
N PRO A 231 -9.70 -4.15 18.92
CA PRO A 231 -8.85 -3.35 19.80
C PRO A 231 -7.63 -2.76 19.09
N GLY A 232 -6.97 -3.57 18.24
CA GLY A 232 -5.84 -3.14 17.43
C GLY A 232 -6.11 -1.97 16.51
N ILE A 233 -7.21 -2.00 15.76
CA ILE A 233 -7.56 -0.92 14.83
C ILE A 233 -8.02 0.33 15.58
N GLU A 234 -8.81 0.16 16.65
CA GLU A 234 -9.21 1.29 17.51
C GLU A 234 -7.98 2.00 18.11
N ALA A 235 -7.01 1.24 18.62
CA ALA A 235 -5.78 1.76 19.18
C ALA A 235 -4.94 2.52 18.13
N LEU A 236 -4.83 1.99 16.90
CA LEU A 236 -4.13 2.66 15.79
C LEU A 236 -4.83 3.96 15.35
N LEU A 237 -6.17 3.98 15.30
CA LEU A 237 -6.95 5.17 15.00
C LEU A 237 -6.74 6.25 16.08
N HIS A 238 -6.76 5.86 17.35
CA HIS A 238 -6.50 6.75 18.47
C HIS A 238 -5.07 7.31 18.44
N ALA A 239 -4.07 6.45 18.28
CA ALA A 239 -2.66 6.85 18.17
C ALA A 239 -2.42 7.79 16.98
N SER A 240 -3.14 7.57 15.87
CA SER A 240 -3.07 8.42 14.69
C SER A 240 -3.87 9.71 14.76
N ARG A 241 -4.62 9.92 15.85
CA ARG A 241 -5.52 11.05 16.07
C ARG A 241 -6.62 11.18 15.00
N VAL A 242 -6.92 10.08 14.29
CA VAL A 242 -8.03 10.02 13.35
C VAL A 242 -9.32 9.93 14.16
N ARG A 243 -10.16 10.97 14.08
CA ARG A 243 -11.45 11.03 14.80
C ARG A 243 -12.64 10.69 13.92
N SER A 244 -12.42 10.56 12.61
CA SER A 244 -13.48 10.28 11.65
C SER A 244 -14.13 8.93 11.94
N ARG A 245 -15.46 8.92 11.93
CA ARG A 245 -16.28 7.70 11.95
C ARG A 245 -16.73 7.30 10.54
N GLN A 246 -16.25 7.99 9.51
CA GLN A 246 -16.47 7.64 8.12
C GLN A 246 -15.11 7.36 7.48
N MET A 247 -14.68 6.11 7.58
CA MET A 247 -13.36 5.72 7.08
C MET A 247 -13.30 5.84 5.56
N GLN A 248 -12.15 6.31 5.10
CA GLN A 248 -11.81 6.52 3.70
C GLN A 248 -10.44 5.89 3.46
N SER A 249 -10.11 5.62 2.20
CA SER A 249 -8.81 5.06 1.82
C SER A 249 -7.63 5.94 2.23
N CYS A 250 -7.81 7.26 2.28
CA CYS A 250 -6.78 8.19 2.75
C CYS A 250 -6.44 7.99 4.24
N HIS A 251 -7.41 7.63 5.09
CA HIS A 251 -7.17 7.31 6.50
C HIS A 251 -6.28 6.08 6.63
N VAL A 252 -6.53 5.06 5.81
CA VAL A 252 -5.70 3.86 5.76
C VAL A 252 -4.29 4.21 5.25
N SER A 253 -4.20 4.82 4.07
CA SER A 253 -2.94 5.05 3.35
C SER A 253 -1.98 6.01 4.07
N PHE A 254 -2.51 7.08 4.69
CA PHE A 254 -1.67 8.15 5.26
C PHE A 254 -1.56 8.08 6.79
N TYR A 255 -2.44 7.34 7.47
CA TYR A 255 -2.44 7.29 8.93
C TYR A 255 -2.19 5.89 9.47
N LEU A 256 -2.94 4.87 9.06
CA LEU A 256 -2.80 3.52 9.64
C LEU A 256 -1.59 2.77 9.06
N ALA A 257 -1.53 2.62 7.73
CA ALA A 257 -0.49 1.86 7.05
C ALA A 257 0.94 2.33 7.38
N PRO A 258 1.25 3.65 7.47
CA PRO A 258 2.58 4.12 7.82
C PRO A 258 3.04 3.69 9.22
N ARG A 259 2.11 3.49 10.17
CA ARG A 259 2.42 3.07 11.55
C ARG A 259 2.79 1.61 11.64
N ILE A 260 2.03 0.78 10.94
CA ILE A 260 2.30 -0.65 10.82
C ILE A 260 3.64 -0.85 10.09
N ASN A 261 3.82 -0.19 8.94
CA ASN A 261 5.05 -0.27 8.16
C ASN A 261 6.29 0.31 8.87
N ALA A 262 6.13 1.17 9.87
CA ALA A 262 7.27 1.69 10.63
C ALA A 262 7.97 0.58 11.44
N ALA A 263 7.21 -0.41 11.92
CA ALA A 263 7.76 -1.57 12.64
C ALA A 263 8.75 -2.33 11.76
N GLY A 264 8.32 -2.84 10.59
CA GLY A 264 9.22 -3.54 9.66
C GLY A 264 10.32 -2.68 9.04
N ARG A 265 10.34 -1.35 9.27
CA ARG A 265 11.40 -0.44 8.80
C ARG A 265 12.48 -0.16 9.83
N LEU A 266 12.15 -0.19 11.12
CA LEU A 266 13.05 0.24 12.20
C LEU A 266 13.20 -0.79 13.33
N ALA A 267 12.28 -1.73 13.46
CA ALA A 267 12.19 -2.67 14.57
C ALA A 267 11.64 -4.04 14.10
N SER A 268 11.02 -4.80 15.01
CA SER A 268 10.37 -6.07 14.67
C SER A 268 8.98 -5.83 14.10
N ALA A 269 8.67 -6.40 12.94
CA ALA A 269 7.33 -6.37 12.36
C ALA A 269 6.31 -7.20 13.17
N GLU A 270 6.78 -8.11 14.04
CA GLU A 270 5.94 -8.88 14.96
C GLU A 270 5.17 -7.97 15.93
N ASP A 271 5.74 -6.82 16.31
CA ASP A 271 5.05 -5.84 17.17
C ASP A 271 3.75 -5.34 16.50
N ALA A 272 3.79 -5.11 15.19
CA ALA A 272 2.62 -4.67 14.44
C ALA A 272 1.62 -5.81 14.24
N PHE A 273 2.08 -7.04 14.01
CA PHE A 273 1.21 -8.22 14.01
C PHE A 273 0.43 -8.34 15.33
N HIS A 274 1.11 -8.25 16.48
CA HIS A 274 0.50 -8.37 17.80
C HIS A 274 -0.57 -7.31 18.06
N VAL A 275 -0.38 -6.07 17.58
CA VAL A 275 -1.42 -5.04 17.64
C VAL A 275 -2.65 -5.47 16.84
N LEU A 276 -2.49 -5.95 15.61
CA LEU A 276 -3.61 -6.32 14.73
C LEU A 276 -4.47 -7.48 15.26
N VAL A 277 -3.86 -8.43 15.98
CA VAL A 277 -4.53 -9.63 16.52
C VAL A 277 -4.92 -9.53 17.99
N SER A 278 -4.59 -8.42 18.67
CA SER A 278 -4.86 -8.25 20.10
C SER A 278 -6.37 -8.29 20.41
N ASP A 279 -6.74 -9.04 21.44
CA ASP A 279 -8.07 -9.11 22.03
C ASP A 279 -8.20 -8.22 23.30
N ASN A 280 -7.12 -7.58 23.73
CA ASN A 280 -7.07 -6.73 24.91
C ASN A 280 -6.77 -5.28 24.53
N ALA A 281 -7.70 -4.38 24.85
CA ALA A 281 -7.59 -2.95 24.56
C ALA A 281 -6.31 -2.30 25.11
N LYS A 282 -5.86 -2.67 26.31
CA LYS A 282 -4.66 -2.07 26.93
C LYS A 282 -3.37 -2.52 26.22
N ASP A 283 -3.32 -3.78 25.81
CA ASP A 283 -2.16 -4.32 25.10
C ASP A 283 -2.10 -3.72 23.69
N ALA A 284 -3.25 -3.61 23.02
CA ALA A 284 -3.38 -2.93 21.74
C ALA A 284 -2.97 -1.44 21.81
N GLU A 285 -3.42 -0.70 22.83
CA GLU A 285 -3.04 0.69 23.07
C GLU A 285 -1.53 0.84 23.30
N SER A 286 -0.95 -0.04 24.12
CA SER A 286 0.49 -0.04 24.41
C SER A 286 1.32 -0.32 23.15
N GLY A 287 0.92 -1.34 22.38
CA GLY A 287 1.56 -1.66 21.10
C GLY A 287 1.40 -0.54 20.07
N ALA A 288 0.20 0.04 19.93
CA ALA A 288 -0.02 1.17 19.01
C ALA A 288 0.82 2.41 19.38
N ALA A 289 1.06 2.66 20.67
CA ALA A 289 1.95 3.72 21.12
C ALA A 289 3.41 3.45 20.74
N VAL A 290 3.86 2.19 20.74
CA VAL A 290 5.18 1.80 20.21
C VAL A 290 5.26 2.09 18.72
N LEU A 291 4.24 1.69 17.95
CA LEU A 291 4.19 1.94 16.50
C LEU A 291 4.17 3.45 16.17
N GLU A 292 3.48 4.27 16.97
CA GLU A 292 3.51 5.73 16.83
C GLU A 292 4.90 6.30 17.04
N ARG A 293 5.60 5.86 18.09
CA ARG A 293 6.98 6.28 18.36
C ARG A 293 7.91 5.92 17.21
N LEU A 294 7.84 4.68 16.71
CA LEU A 294 8.61 4.22 15.55
C LEU A 294 8.29 5.04 14.30
N THR A 295 7.03 5.43 14.10
CA THR A 295 6.63 6.29 12.98
C THR A 295 7.27 7.66 13.06
N HIS A 296 7.32 8.24 14.25
CA HIS A 296 7.98 9.52 14.51
C HIS A 296 9.48 9.44 14.26
N GLU A 297 10.16 8.45 14.84
CA GLU A 297 11.59 8.21 14.64
C GLU A 297 11.93 7.99 13.17
N ARG A 298 11.11 7.21 12.46
CA ARG A 298 11.28 6.96 11.01
C ARG A 298 11.19 8.26 10.21
N ARG A 299 10.27 9.17 10.55
CA ARG A 299 10.12 10.47 9.90
C ARG A 299 11.34 11.37 10.15
N GLU A 300 11.87 11.37 11.37
CA GLU A 300 13.07 12.15 11.71
C GLU A 300 14.29 11.67 10.94
N ILE A 301 14.52 10.36 10.88
CA ILE A 301 15.60 9.75 10.09
C ILE A 301 15.41 10.06 8.59
N GLU A 302 14.19 9.88 8.08
CA GLU A 302 13.85 10.18 6.69
C GLU A 302 14.12 11.64 6.31
N GLU A 303 13.75 12.60 7.17
CA GLU A 303 14.00 14.02 6.95
C GLU A 303 15.50 14.32 6.90
N GLY A 304 16.28 13.77 7.84
CA GLY A 304 17.74 13.94 7.86
C GLY A 304 18.43 13.42 6.60
N VAL A 305 18.02 12.24 6.12
CA VAL A 305 18.53 11.67 4.86
C VAL A 305 18.04 12.49 3.65
N SER A 306 16.78 12.92 3.65
CA SER A 306 16.18 13.70 2.55
C SER A 306 16.89 15.03 2.33
N VAL A 307 17.27 15.74 3.38
CA VAL A 307 18.00 17.02 3.28
C VAL A 307 19.34 16.83 2.56
N GLN A 308 20.12 15.82 2.96
CA GLN A 308 21.43 15.55 2.36
C GLN A 308 21.30 15.03 0.92
N ALA A 309 20.39 14.09 0.69
CA ALA A 309 20.14 13.53 -0.65
C ALA A 309 19.64 14.60 -1.62
N ARG A 310 18.72 15.49 -1.19
CA ARG A 310 18.21 16.58 -2.03
C ARG A 310 19.29 17.57 -2.45
N ALA A 311 20.29 17.83 -1.61
CA ALA A 311 21.43 18.68 -1.98
C ALA A 311 22.27 18.04 -3.11
N GLN A 312 22.52 16.73 -3.02
CA GLN A 312 23.19 15.97 -4.09
C GLN A 312 22.33 15.95 -5.37
N ALA A 313 21.02 15.73 -5.24
CA ALA A 313 20.10 15.66 -6.37
C ALA A 313 20.05 16.97 -7.16
N LYS A 314 20.00 18.12 -6.49
CA LYS A 314 20.05 19.43 -7.15
C LYS A 314 21.31 19.60 -7.99
N THR A 315 22.46 19.15 -7.49
CA THR A 315 23.72 19.22 -8.22
C THR A 315 23.68 18.36 -9.47
N GLN A 316 23.31 17.08 -9.33
CA GLN A 316 23.20 16.15 -10.46
C GLN A 316 22.20 16.59 -11.52
N HIS A 317 21.04 17.10 -11.09
CA HIS A 317 20.03 17.62 -12.00
C HIS A 317 20.53 18.84 -12.79
N CYS A 318 21.31 19.72 -12.15
CA CYS A 318 21.97 20.83 -12.85
C CYS A 318 23.05 20.36 -13.84
N ASP A 319 23.71 19.24 -13.54
CA ASP A 319 24.71 18.63 -14.43
C ASP A 319 24.07 17.88 -15.62
N GLY A 320 22.75 17.73 -15.63
CA GLY A 320 21.99 17.06 -16.70
C GLY A 320 21.85 15.54 -16.54
N ASP A 321 22.15 14.99 -15.36
CA ASP A 321 21.97 13.56 -15.06
C ASP A 321 20.49 13.16 -15.24
N ARG A 322 20.25 12.06 -15.97
CA ARG A 322 18.90 11.53 -16.27
C ARG A 322 18.33 10.66 -15.16
N ALA A 323 19.18 10.14 -14.29
CA ALA A 323 18.80 9.40 -13.09
C ALA A 323 19.55 9.94 -11.87
N LEU A 324 18.89 10.03 -10.73
CA LEU A 324 19.54 10.42 -9.49
C LEU A 324 20.30 9.24 -8.90
N VAL A 325 21.58 9.40 -8.62
CA VAL A 325 22.42 8.39 -7.95
C VAL A 325 23.05 9.01 -6.71
N LEU A 326 22.37 8.87 -5.58
CA LEU A 326 22.65 9.61 -4.35
C LEU A 326 23.17 8.64 -3.29
N ALA A 327 24.20 9.03 -2.56
CA ALA A 327 24.82 8.13 -1.58
C ALA A 327 25.28 8.88 -0.33
N GLY A 328 25.25 8.22 0.83
CA GLY A 328 25.68 8.82 2.08
C GLY A 328 26.07 7.83 3.16
N GLU A 329 26.95 8.29 4.06
CA GLU A 329 27.38 7.52 5.23
C GLU A 329 26.31 7.49 6.31
N GLY A 330 26.12 6.33 6.93
CA GLY A 330 25.22 6.18 8.08
C GLY A 330 23.73 6.39 7.77
N TRP A 331 23.35 6.48 6.49
CA TRP A 331 21.94 6.52 6.10
C TRP A 331 21.25 5.20 6.47
N HIS A 332 20.04 5.30 7.02
CA HIS A 332 19.32 4.11 7.47
C HIS A 332 18.65 3.38 6.30
N LYS A 333 18.95 2.09 6.11
CA LYS A 333 18.40 1.28 5.01
C LYS A 333 16.86 1.28 4.93
N GLY A 334 16.19 1.36 6.09
CA GLY A 334 14.72 1.37 6.18
C GLY A 334 14.00 2.58 5.57
N VAL A 335 14.71 3.68 5.28
CA VAL A 335 14.14 4.91 4.70
C VAL A 335 14.53 5.18 3.25
N LEU A 336 15.53 4.47 2.70
CA LEU A 336 16.10 4.77 1.37
C LEU A 336 15.05 4.76 0.26
N GLY A 337 14.17 3.76 0.23
CA GLY A 337 13.12 3.67 -0.80
C GLY A 337 12.09 4.80 -0.72
N ILE A 338 11.86 5.38 0.46
CA ILE A 338 10.92 6.49 0.66
C ILE A 338 11.55 7.79 0.15
N VAL A 339 12.82 7.99 0.47
CA VAL A 339 13.61 9.13 -0.04
C VAL A 339 13.74 9.04 -1.56
N ALA A 340 14.00 7.84 -2.10
CA ALA A 340 14.07 7.58 -3.53
C ALA A 340 12.76 7.97 -4.23
N ALA A 341 11.61 7.51 -3.72
CA ALA A 341 10.30 7.81 -4.32
C ALA A 341 10.03 9.32 -4.33
N ARG A 342 10.26 9.99 -3.19
CA ARG A 342 10.04 11.43 -3.07
C ARG A 342 10.91 12.25 -4.01
N LEU A 343 12.20 11.93 -4.09
CA LEU A 343 13.12 12.66 -4.96
C LEU A 343 12.89 12.33 -6.44
N GLY A 344 12.53 11.09 -6.76
CA GLY A 344 12.15 10.72 -8.13
C GLY A 344 10.92 11.48 -8.61
N GLU A 345 9.91 11.66 -7.75
CA GLU A 345 8.76 12.53 -8.03
C GLU A 345 9.17 14.00 -8.16
N GLU A 346 9.93 14.54 -7.20
CA GLU A 346 10.32 15.96 -7.16
C GLU A 346 11.12 16.37 -8.40
N PHE A 347 12.07 15.53 -8.83
CA PHE A 347 12.94 15.78 -9.99
C PHE A 347 12.45 15.10 -11.27
N SER A 348 11.30 14.42 -11.23
CA SER A 348 10.68 13.74 -12.38
C SER A 348 11.65 12.81 -13.13
N CYS A 349 12.37 11.96 -12.41
CA CYS A 349 13.32 11.00 -12.97
C CYS A 349 13.53 9.78 -12.06
N PRO A 350 14.11 8.66 -12.55
CA PRO A 350 14.45 7.52 -11.72
C PRO A 350 15.46 7.90 -10.62
N ALA A 351 15.32 7.33 -9.43
CA ALA A 351 16.15 7.68 -8.28
C ALA A 351 16.71 6.44 -7.57
N PHE A 352 18.01 6.45 -7.32
CA PHE A 352 18.80 5.40 -6.68
C PHE A 352 19.50 5.99 -5.45
N ILE A 353 19.18 5.47 -4.27
CA ILE A 353 19.71 5.95 -2.98
C ILE A 353 20.53 4.83 -2.34
N ILE A 354 21.78 5.12 -1.99
CA ILE A 354 22.73 4.16 -1.41
C ILE A 354 23.13 4.60 0.00
N ALA A 355 22.94 3.70 0.96
CA ALA A 355 23.50 3.83 2.30
C ALA A 355 24.81 3.05 2.39
N TRP A 356 25.88 3.75 2.77
CA TRP A 356 27.18 3.12 2.96
C TRP A 356 27.34 2.50 4.36
N GLN A 357 27.95 1.31 4.38
CA GLN A 357 28.42 0.60 5.57
C GLN A 357 29.84 0.08 5.31
N GLY A 358 30.84 0.91 5.60
CA GLY A 358 32.24 0.59 5.28
C GLY A 358 32.48 0.56 3.77
N ASP A 359 32.96 -0.58 3.25
CA ASP A 359 33.28 -0.76 1.83
C ASP A 359 32.11 -1.28 0.99
N GLU A 360 30.96 -1.57 1.60
CA GLU A 360 29.75 -2.01 0.92
C GLU A 360 28.61 -1.00 1.11
N GLY A 361 27.74 -0.90 0.10
CA GLY A 361 26.56 -0.04 0.12
C GLY A 361 25.30 -0.85 -0.12
N THR A 362 24.24 -0.55 0.63
CA THR A 362 22.88 -1.07 0.38
C THR A 362 22.08 0.03 -0.31
N GLY A 363 21.53 -0.30 -1.48
CA GLY A 363 20.79 0.60 -2.35
C GLY A 363 19.29 0.30 -2.40
N SER A 364 18.48 1.34 -2.56
CA SER A 364 17.08 1.23 -2.97
C SER A 364 16.82 2.17 -4.15
N ALA A 365 16.07 1.69 -5.13
CA ALA A 365 15.74 2.42 -6.34
C ALA A 365 14.22 2.57 -6.51
N ARG A 366 13.82 3.67 -7.15
CA ARG A 366 12.45 3.92 -7.61
C ARG A 366 12.47 4.34 -9.09
N GLY A 367 11.64 3.66 -9.87
CA GLY A 367 11.41 3.97 -11.26
C GLY A 367 10.54 5.22 -11.38
N GLN A 368 10.49 5.79 -12.56
CA GLN A 368 9.58 6.86 -12.92
C GLN A 368 9.04 6.58 -14.32
N GLY A 369 7.76 6.88 -14.56
CA GLY A 369 7.11 6.67 -15.87
C GLY A 369 7.37 5.29 -16.48
N GLN A 370 7.96 5.24 -17.68
CA GLN A 370 8.24 3.98 -18.40
C GLN A 370 9.60 3.35 -18.06
N PHE A 371 10.32 3.85 -17.05
CA PHE A 371 11.63 3.34 -16.69
C PHE A 371 11.53 1.98 -15.97
N ASN A 372 11.86 0.89 -16.66
CA ASN A 372 11.90 -0.45 -16.08
C ASN A 372 13.15 -0.65 -15.22
N LEU A 373 13.00 -0.58 -13.89
CA LEU A 373 14.12 -0.74 -12.96
C LEU A 373 14.80 -2.11 -13.01
N TYR A 374 14.02 -3.18 -13.09
CA TYR A 374 14.59 -4.53 -13.09
C TYR A 374 15.45 -4.77 -14.34
N ALA A 375 14.96 -4.34 -15.50
CA ALA A 375 15.74 -4.39 -16.73
C ALA A 375 17.01 -3.53 -16.62
N ALA A 376 16.92 -2.32 -16.06
CA ALA A 376 18.08 -1.46 -15.83
C ALA A 376 19.11 -2.12 -14.90
N LEU A 377 18.69 -2.66 -13.75
CA LEU A 377 19.60 -3.33 -12.81
C LEU A 377 20.26 -4.57 -13.41
N LYS A 378 19.56 -5.33 -14.26
CA LYS A 378 20.15 -6.46 -14.98
C LYS A 378 21.32 -6.03 -15.87
N THR A 379 21.25 -4.85 -16.49
CA THR A 379 22.39 -4.30 -17.26
C THR A 379 23.55 -3.82 -16.38
N LEU A 380 23.30 -3.62 -15.08
CA LEU A 380 24.25 -3.14 -14.08
C LEU A 380 24.83 -4.28 -13.23
N GLU A 381 24.37 -5.52 -13.42
CA GLU A 381 24.78 -6.73 -12.69
C GLU A 381 26.30 -6.83 -12.45
N PRO A 382 27.20 -6.54 -13.43
CA PRO A 382 28.64 -6.61 -13.20
C PRO A 382 29.19 -5.73 -12.06
N HIS A 383 28.46 -4.68 -11.68
CA HIS A 383 28.82 -3.74 -10.62
C HIS A 383 28.10 -4.01 -9.29
N LEU A 384 27.22 -5.01 -9.26
CA LEU A 384 26.35 -5.31 -8.13
C LEU A 384 26.81 -6.59 -7.42
N LEU A 385 26.71 -6.59 -6.09
CA LEU A 385 26.89 -7.79 -5.28
C LEU A 385 25.62 -8.63 -5.26
N ARG A 386 24.47 -7.95 -5.13
CA ARG A 386 23.12 -8.53 -5.15
C ARG A 386 22.16 -7.49 -5.71
N TYR A 387 21.10 -7.95 -6.36
CA TYR A 387 19.98 -7.08 -6.74
C TYR A 387 18.70 -7.90 -6.90
N GLY A 388 17.57 -7.22 -6.80
CA GLY A 388 16.25 -7.78 -6.98
C GLY A 388 15.19 -6.70 -6.93
N GLY A 389 14.00 -6.98 -7.43
CA GLY A 389 12.91 -6.02 -7.49
C GLY A 389 12.06 -6.19 -8.73
N HIS A 390 11.24 -5.19 -9.03
CA HIS A 390 10.27 -5.19 -10.11
C HIS A 390 10.40 -3.91 -10.95
N TRP A 391 9.40 -3.59 -11.76
CA TRP A 391 9.40 -2.44 -12.65
C TRP A 391 9.60 -1.11 -11.91
N ASP A 392 8.88 -0.89 -10.80
CA ASP A 392 8.79 0.42 -10.13
C ASP A 392 9.68 0.56 -8.88
N ALA A 393 10.12 -0.55 -8.29
CA ALA A 393 10.95 -0.54 -7.10
C ALA A 393 11.96 -1.69 -7.09
N ALA A 394 13.17 -1.42 -6.60
CA ALA A 394 14.20 -2.43 -6.48
C ALA A 394 15.16 -2.17 -5.31
N GLY A 395 15.82 -3.24 -4.87
CA GLY A 395 16.90 -3.22 -3.89
C GLY A 395 18.18 -3.81 -4.50
N PHE A 396 19.33 -3.27 -4.10
CA PHE A 396 20.62 -3.73 -4.60
C PHE A 396 21.73 -3.52 -3.57
N SER A 397 22.88 -4.12 -3.77
CA SER A 397 24.10 -3.81 -3.03
C SER A 397 25.30 -3.79 -3.96
N LEU A 398 26.32 -3.01 -3.60
CA LEU A 398 27.53 -2.82 -4.38
C LEU A 398 28.74 -2.52 -3.49
N LYS A 399 29.94 -2.74 -4.02
CA LYS A 399 31.17 -2.27 -3.39
C LYS A 399 31.37 -0.79 -3.67
N ARG A 400 31.94 -0.07 -2.69
CA ARG A 400 32.30 1.33 -2.83
C ARG A 400 33.27 1.58 -4.00
N SER A 401 34.15 0.61 -4.27
CA SER A 401 35.07 0.66 -5.42
C SER A 401 34.34 0.68 -6.78
N GLU A 402 33.16 0.06 -6.86
CA GLU A 402 32.35 -0.02 -8.09
C GLU A 402 31.44 1.21 -8.28
N PHE A 403 31.30 2.07 -7.27
CA PHE A 403 30.32 3.17 -7.28
C PHE A 403 30.46 4.10 -8.49
N GLY A 404 31.69 4.46 -8.86
CA GLY A 404 31.94 5.33 -10.01
C GLY A 404 31.52 4.69 -11.33
N ALA A 405 31.87 3.42 -11.53
CA ALA A 405 31.51 2.67 -12.73
C ALA A 405 30.00 2.41 -12.81
N PHE A 406 29.38 2.05 -11.69
CA PHE A 406 27.94 1.92 -11.55
C PHE A 406 27.21 3.22 -11.93
N LYS A 407 27.63 4.37 -11.35
CA LYS A 407 26.99 5.66 -11.64
C LYS A 407 27.09 6.00 -13.13
N ALA A 408 28.27 5.86 -13.73
CA ALA A 408 28.48 6.17 -15.14
C ALA A 408 27.60 5.30 -16.04
N ARG A 409 27.62 3.97 -15.83
CA ARG A 409 26.81 3.03 -16.62
C ARG A 409 25.31 3.28 -16.45
N LEU A 410 24.85 3.62 -15.25
CA LEU A 410 23.44 3.92 -15.00
C LEU A 410 22.99 5.20 -15.72
N GLN A 411 23.84 6.23 -15.87
CA GLN A 411 23.47 7.41 -16.68
C GLN A 411 23.27 7.05 -18.15
N GLU A 412 24.12 6.18 -18.72
CA GLU A 412 23.94 5.69 -20.10
C GLU A 412 22.61 4.95 -20.26
N VAL A 413 22.33 4.02 -19.34
CA VAL A 413 21.07 3.25 -19.33
C VAL A 413 19.86 4.16 -19.15
N ALA A 414 19.96 5.18 -18.28
CA ALA A 414 18.92 6.18 -18.10
C ALA A 414 18.70 7.01 -19.37
N GLN A 415 19.76 7.41 -20.07
CA GLN A 415 19.64 8.12 -21.35
C GLN A 415 18.92 7.29 -22.43
N GLU A 416 19.13 5.97 -22.44
CA GLU A 416 18.51 5.05 -23.39
C GLU A 416 17.04 4.72 -23.05
N MET A 417 16.73 4.55 -21.77
CA MET A 417 15.45 4.00 -21.30
C MET A 417 14.47 5.07 -20.75
N TRP A 418 14.97 6.24 -20.36
CA TRP A 418 14.14 7.32 -19.80
C TRP A 418 13.84 8.38 -20.85
N HIS A 419 12.57 8.73 -20.97
CA HIS A 419 12.09 9.84 -21.77
C HIS A 419 11.40 10.84 -20.87
N ASP A 420 11.67 12.13 -21.11
CA ASP A 420 11.00 13.20 -20.35
C ASP A 420 9.48 13.05 -20.53
N PRO A 421 8.70 13.12 -19.44
CA PRO A 421 7.26 13.05 -19.56
C PRO A 421 6.76 14.21 -20.43
N GLU A 422 5.83 13.93 -21.36
CA GLU A 422 5.10 15.00 -22.05
C GLU A 422 4.41 15.88 -21.00
N ILE A 423 4.68 17.19 -21.03
CA ILE A 423 4.02 18.17 -20.16
C ILE A 423 2.59 18.38 -20.68
N ALA A 424 1.71 17.42 -20.42
CA ALA A 424 0.28 17.65 -20.52
C ALA A 424 -0.16 18.49 -19.31
N GLY A 425 -0.96 19.54 -19.55
CA GLY A 425 -1.58 20.29 -18.45
C GLY A 425 -2.40 19.36 -17.55
N PRO A 426 -2.55 19.68 -16.25
CA PRO A 426 -3.25 18.82 -15.30
C PRO A 426 -4.67 18.53 -15.77
N ALA A 427 -4.97 17.24 -16.00
CA ALA A 427 -6.30 16.81 -16.40
C ALA A 427 -7.33 17.08 -15.30
N PHE A 428 -8.54 17.45 -15.70
CA PHE A 428 -9.69 17.60 -14.80
C PHE A 428 -10.92 16.90 -15.39
N ASP A 429 -11.79 16.40 -14.53
CA ASP A 429 -12.96 15.61 -14.93
C ASP A 429 -14.15 16.47 -15.35
N ALA A 430 -14.35 17.60 -14.68
CA ALA A 430 -15.46 18.50 -14.93
C ALA A 430 -15.16 19.93 -14.46
N LYS A 431 -15.87 20.90 -15.04
CA LYS A 431 -15.92 22.27 -14.53
C LYS A 431 -17.04 22.39 -13.51
N LEU A 432 -16.79 23.12 -12.42
CA LEU A 432 -17.80 23.47 -11.43
C LEU A 432 -17.86 24.99 -11.25
N ASN A 433 -19.06 25.52 -11.13
CA ASN A 433 -19.29 26.86 -10.65
C ASN A 433 -19.22 26.89 -9.12
N PRO A 434 -18.75 28.00 -8.50
CA PRO A 434 -18.71 28.13 -7.04
C PRO A 434 -20.06 27.88 -6.33
N SER A 435 -21.20 28.13 -7.00
CA SER A 435 -22.54 27.85 -6.46
C SER A 435 -22.87 26.36 -6.33
N GLN A 436 -22.14 25.48 -7.02
CA GLN A 436 -22.36 24.02 -6.99
C GLN A 436 -21.61 23.35 -5.83
N LEU A 437 -20.71 24.07 -5.16
CA LEU A 437 -19.94 23.58 -4.01
C LEU A 437 -20.85 23.44 -2.78
N THR A 438 -21.55 22.32 -2.71
CA THR A 438 -22.56 22.03 -1.69
C THR A 438 -22.25 20.72 -0.96
N PRO A 439 -22.69 20.55 0.32
CA PRO A 439 -22.56 19.28 1.03
C PRO A 439 -23.20 18.10 0.29
N LYS A 440 -24.29 18.34 -0.45
CA LYS A 440 -24.94 17.32 -1.28
C LYS A 440 -24.03 16.84 -2.41
N LEU A 441 -23.37 17.76 -3.12
CA LEU A 441 -22.40 17.39 -4.15
C LEU A 441 -21.26 16.56 -3.54
N LEU A 442 -20.73 16.96 -2.37
CA LEU A 442 -19.71 16.18 -1.67
C LEU A 442 -20.19 14.74 -1.38
N GLN A 443 -21.40 14.57 -0.85
CA GLN A 443 -21.97 13.24 -0.59
C GLN A 443 -22.11 12.40 -1.87
N ASP A 444 -22.50 13.01 -2.99
CA ASP A 444 -22.62 12.33 -4.28
C ASP A 444 -21.24 11.93 -4.82
N ILE A 445 -20.22 12.77 -4.64
CA ILE A 445 -18.83 12.44 -4.99
C ILE A 445 -18.29 11.31 -4.12
N LEU A 446 -18.50 11.35 -2.80
CA LEU A 446 -17.99 10.32 -1.88
C LEU A 446 -18.56 8.92 -2.18
N GLN A 447 -19.74 8.81 -2.80
CA GLN A 447 -20.29 7.52 -3.26
C GLN A 447 -19.48 6.88 -4.39
N LEU A 448 -18.65 7.64 -5.11
CA LEU A 448 -17.71 7.11 -6.12
C LEU A 448 -16.52 6.40 -5.46
N GLY A 449 -16.28 6.64 -4.17
CA GLY A 449 -15.25 5.97 -3.39
C GLY A 449 -15.51 4.46 -3.21
N PRO A 450 -14.54 3.71 -2.67
CA PRO A 450 -13.25 4.20 -2.16
C PRO A 450 -12.32 4.66 -3.28
N PHE A 451 -11.62 5.77 -3.07
CA PHE A 451 -10.70 6.34 -4.06
C PHE A 451 -9.28 5.81 -3.89
N GLY A 452 -8.52 5.66 -4.97
CA GLY A 452 -7.17 5.13 -4.94
C GLY A 452 -6.66 4.82 -6.34
N HIS A 453 -5.70 3.89 -6.44
CA HIS A 453 -5.18 3.44 -7.73
C HIS A 453 -6.32 2.89 -8.62
N GLU A 454 -6.32 3.26 -9.90
CA GLU A 454 -7.38 3.02 -10.90
C GLU A 454 -8.80 3.53 -10.55
N ASN A 455 -9.00 4.20 -9.41
CA ASN A 455 -10.22 4.94 -9.10
C ASN A 455 -9.89 6.26 -8.37
N PRO A 456 -9.23 7.22 -9.04
CA PRO A 456 -8.78 8.45 -8.38
C PRO A 456 -9.95 9.33 -7.93
N GLU A 457 -9.67 10.19 -6.95
CA GLU A 457 -10.59 11.28 -6.59
C GLU A 457 -10.87 12.16 -7.82
N PRO A 458 -12.14 12.51 -8.08
CA PRO A 458 -12.48 13.49 -9.09
C PRO A 458 -11.74 14.82 -8.94
N VAL A 459 -11.18 15.31 -10.04
CA VAL A 459 -10.55 16.64 -10.10
C VAL A 459 -11.48 17.61 -10.82
N PHE A 460 -11.81 18.72 -10.17
CA PHE A 460 -12.67 19.74 -10.72
C PHE A 460 -11.90 21.02 -11.02
N ARG A 461 -12.21 21.63 -12.16
CA ARG A 461 -11.82 23.01 -12.43
C ARG A 461 -12.89 23.95 -11.90
N ILE A 462 -12.53 24.78 -10.94
CA ILE A 462 -13.42 25.77 -10.32
C ILE A 462 -12.85 27.16 -10.63
N VAL A 463 -13.65 27.99 -11.29
CA VAL A 463 -13.27 29.34 -11.72
C VAL A 463 -14.12 30.36 -10.95
N GLY A 464 -13.56 31.54 -10.68
CA GLY A 464 -14.34 32.63 -10.07
C GLY A 464 -14.36 32.60 -8.54
N LEU A 465 -13.30 32.14 -7.89
CA LEU A 465 -13.19 32.13 -6.44
C LEU A 465 -12.39 33.35 -5.95
N ASP A 466 -13.01 34.23 -5.17
CA ASP A 466 -12.30 35.36 -4.58
C ASP A 466 -11.52 34.91 -3.33
N VAL A 467 -10.25 35.30 -3.24
CA VAL A 467 -9.41 34.98 -2.08
C VAL A 467 -9.73 35.89 -0.91
N LEU A 468 -10.31 35.32 0.16
CA LEU A 468 -10.56 36.03 1.42
C LEU A 468 -9.34 36.00 2.35
N SER A 469 -8.62 34.89 2.38
CA SER A 469 -7.35 34.78 3.10
C SER A 469 -6.42 33.78 2.43
N ALA A 470 -5.11 34.00 2.56
CA ALA A 470 -4.07 33.08 2.12
C ALA A 470 -2.96 33.03 3.18
N ARG A 471 -2.59 31.82 3.61
CA ARG A 471 -1.54 31.61 4.61
C ARG A 471 -0.75 30.34 4.34
N VAL A 472 0.52 30.36 4.73
CA VAL A 472 1.34 29.14 4.81
C VAL A 472 1.12 28.49 6.17
N VAL A 473 0.86 27.18 6.18
CA VAL A 473 0.70 26.36 7.40
C VAL A 473 1.68 25.20 7.40
N GLY A 474 2.10 24.77 8.59
CA GLY A 474 3.13 23.74 8.74
C GLY A 474 4.47 24.20 8.16
N THR A 475 5.17 23.29 7.48
CA THR A 475 6.49 23.58 6.90
C THR A 475 6.43 24.20 5.51
N ASN A 476 5.40 23.89 4.70
CA ASN A 476 5.27 24.42 3.33
C ASN A 476 3.87 24.24 2.69
N HIS A 477 2.76 24.25 3.45
CA HIS A 477 1.42 24.01 2.87
C HIS A 477 0.63 25.31 2.69
N LEU A 478 -0.16 25.41 1.62
CA LEU A 478 -1.04 26.55 1.37
C LEU A 478 -2.41 26.30 1.99
N LYS A 479 -2.92 27.27 2.74
CA LYS A 479 -4.30 27.30 3.21
C LYS A 479 -4.96 28.58 2.70
N LEU A 480 -6.09 28.43 2.02
CA LEU A 480 -6.90 29.54 1.53
C LEU A 480 -8.28 29.52 2.19
N GLU A 481 -8.85 30.70 2.37
CA GLU A 481 -10.29 30.87 2.53
C GLU A 481 -10.81 31.56 1.28
N LEU A 482 -11.79 30.95 0.62
CA LEU A 482 -12.32 31.38 -0.67
C LEU A 482 -13.79 31.76 -0.53
N LYS A 483 -14.20 32.85 -1.16
CA LYS A 483 -15.59 33.29 -1.17
C LYS A 483 -16.41 32.41 -2.11
N THR A 484 -17.58 31.99 -1.66
CA THR A 484 -18.59 31.32 -2.49
C THR A 484 -19.92 32.08 -2.40
N PRO A 485 -20.88 31.84 -3.32
CA PRO A 485 -22.23 32.42 -3.19
C PRO A 485 -22.94 32.05 -1.88
N SER A 486 -22.58 30.91 -1.29
CA SER A 486 -23.14 30.38 -0.05
C SER A 486 -22.37 30.79 1.21
N GLY A 487 -21.27 31.55 1.09
CA GLY A 487 -20.44 31.97 2.21
C GLY A 487 -18.96 31.89 1.88
N SER A 488 -18.23 31.04 2.59
CA SER A 488 -16.83 30.78 2.34
C SER A 488 -16.49 29.31 2.46
N ILE A 489 -15.43 28.92 1.74
CA ILE A 489 -14.94 27.56 1.69
C ILE A 489 -13.44 27.53 1.94
N SER A 490 -13.01 26.53 2.71
CA SER A 490 -11.60 26.27 2.95
C SER A 490 -10.97 25.57 1.74
N ALA A 491 -9.74 25.92 1.40
CA ALA A 491 -8.93 25.15 0.46
C ALA A 491 -7.53 24.85 1.03
N PHE A 492 -7.04 23.63 0.80
CA PHE A 492 -5.74 23.16 1.27
C PHE A 492 -4.89 22.60 0.12
N GLY A 493 -3.69 23.15 -0.06
CA GLY A 493 -2.71 22.73 -1.06
C GLY A 493 -1.41 22.26 -0.40
N PRO A 494 -1.12 20.95 -0.36
CA PRO A 494 0.08 20.46 0.27
C PRO A 494 1.33 20.87 -0.54
N ARG A 495 2.41 21.32 0.13
CA ARG A 495 3.67 21.75 -0.50
C ARG A 495 3.54 22.96 -1.44
N MET A 496 2.42 23.69 -1.39
CA MET A 496 2.15 24.87 -2.23
C MET A 496 2.39 26.20 -1.50
N GLY A 497 3.18 26.22 -0.41
CA GLY A 497 3.42 27.43 0.38
C GLY A 497 4.02 28.60 -0.42
N ALA A 498 4.79 28.31 -1.47
CA ALA A 498 5.34 29.30 -2.40
C ALA A 498 4.31 29.88 -3.39
N SER A 499 3.13 29.26 -3.51
CA SER A 499 2.07 29.64 -4.46
C SER A 499 0.97 30.48 -3.79
N MET A 500 1.34 31.40 -2.91
CA MET A 500 0.37 32.26 -2.22
C MET A 500 -0.42 33.10 -3.23
N ALA A 501 -1.75 33.01 -3.16
CA ALA A 501 -2.63 33.85 -3.95
C ALA A 501 -2.81 35.22 -3.28
N ASN A 502 -2.93 36.27 -4.08
CA ASN A 502 -3.17 37.63 -3.59
C ASN A 502 -4.60 37.75 -3.02
N ILE A 503 -4.71 38.29 -1.80
CA ILE A 503 -6.01 38.55 -1.15
C ILE A 503 -6.81 39.55 -2.00
N GLY A 504 -8.11 39.31 -2.14
CA GLY A 504 -9.02 40.14 -2.95
C GLY A 504 -8.95 39.87 -4.46
N HIS A 505 -8.09 38.96 -4.92
CA HIS A 505 -8.04 38.56 -6.32
C HIS A 505 -8.93 37.34 -6.59
N CYS A 506 -9.44 37.27 -7.80
CA CYS A 506 -10.13 36.10 -8.34
C CYS A 506 -9.11 35.06 -8.79
N ILE A 507 -9.31 33.81 -8.38
CA ILE A 507 -8.50 32.67 -8.80
C ILE A 507 -9.34 31.55 -9.44
N SER A 508 -8.66 30.74 -10.25
CA SER A 508 -9.10 29.42 -10.69
C SER A 508 -8.29 28.35 -9.97
N VAL A 509 -8.94 27.27 -9.61
CA VAL A 509 -8.30 26.14 -8.94
C VAL A 509 -8.64 24.83 -9.63
N LEU A 510 -7.69 23.90 -9.57
CA LEU A 510 -7.94 22.48 -9.76
C LEU A 510 -7.96 21.84 -8.39
N ALA A 511 -9.08 21.22 -8.03
CA ALA A 511 -9.26 20.65 -6.70
C ALA A 511 -10.14 19.40 -6.71
N SER A 512 -9.83 18.46 -5.80
CA SER A 512 -10.80 17.46 -5.36
C SER A 512 -11.65 18.00 -4.20
N LEU A 513 -12.81 17.39 -3.98
CA LEU A 513 -13.72 17.76 -2.90
C LEU A 513 -13.54 16.78 -1.73
N SER A 514 -13.28 17.30 -0.54
CA SER A 514 -13.09 16.50 0.68
C SER A 514 -13.94 17.01 1.84
N PRO A 515 -14.29 16.16 2.82
CA PRO A 515 -14.87 16.63 4.08
C PRO A 515 -13.90 17.54 4.84
N ASP A 516 -14.40 18.63 5.41
CA ASP A 516 -13.67 19.47 6.35
C ASP A 516 -13.80 18.88 7.76
N GLU A 517 -12.77 18.15 8.20
CA GLU A 517 -12.74 17.51 9.51
C GLU A 517 -12.61 18.50 10.68
N TRP A 518 -12.24 19.76 10.41
CA TRP A 518 -12.04 20.77 11.45
C TRP A 518 -13.31 21.57 11.73
N ARG A 519 -14.04 21.95 10.68
CA ARG A 519 -15.35 22.60 10.80
C ARG A 519 -16.46 21.62 11.17
N GLY A 520 -16.33 20.35 10.79
CA GLY A 520 -17.32 19.32 11.10
C GLY A 520 -18.60 19.42 10.26
N ASP A 521 -19.65 18.68 10.66
CA ASP A 521 -21.01 18.73 10.10
C ASP A 521 -21.13 18.54 8.57
N GLY A 522 -20.19 17.81 7.96
CA GLY A 522 -20.19 17.58 6.51
C GLY A 522 -19.84 18.83 5.70
N ALA A 523 -19.17 19.80 6.31
CA ALA A 523 -18.57 20.94 5.61
C ALA A 523 -17.61 20.43 4.52
N LEU A 524 -17.54 21.20 3.42
CA LEU A 524 -16.73 20.87 2.25
C LEU A 524 -15.41 21.66 2.32
N GLU A 525 -14.30 20.99 2.06
CA GLU A 525 -13.00 21.59 1.80
C GLU A 525 -12.50 21.22 0.39
N LEU A 526 -11.87 22.18 -0.29
CA LEU A 526 -11.20 21.95 -1.56
C LEU A 526 -9.76 21.49 -1.31
N ARG A 527 -9.38 20.31 -1.82
CA ARG A 527 -7.99 19.86 -1.82
C ARG A 527 -7.35 20.22 -3.16
N LEU A 528 -6.45 21.18 -3.15
CA LEU A 528 -5.80 21.68 -4.36
C LEU A 528 -4.85 20.61 -4.91
N VAL A 529 -4.99 20.32 -6.22
CA VAL A 529 -4.08 19.40 -6.94
C VAL A 529 -3.00 20.15 -7.71
N HIS A 530 -3.21 21.45 -7.96
CA HIS A 530 -2.27 22.32 -8.64
C HIS A 530 -2.25 23.71 -7.96
N PRO A 531 -1.13 24.45 -8.03
CA PRO A 531 -1.09 25.86 -7.64
C PRO A 531 -2.28 26.65 -8.21
N PRO A 532 -2.91 27.53 -7.40
CA PRO A 532 -4.00 28.37 -7.86
C PRO A 532 -3.51 29.32 -8.95
N GLU A 533 -4.32 29.48 -9.99
CA GLU A 533 -4.04 30.37 -11.10
C GLU A 533 -4.89 31.64 -10.97
N PRO A 534 -4.41 32.82 -11.41
CA PRO A 534 -5.29 33.96 -11.57
C PRO A 534 -6.48 33.58 -12.46
N CYS A 535 -7.68 34.08 -12.16
CA CYS A 535 -8.77 34.00 -13.14
C CYS A 535 -8.25 34.59 -14.45
N ALA A 536 -8.20 33.77 -15.51
CA ALA A 536 -7.97 34.31 -16.84
C ALA A 536 -9.00 35.43 -17.04
N SER A 537 -8.57 36.60 -17.49
CA SER A 537 -9.51 37.54 -18.07
C SER A 537 -10.16 36.80 -19.24
N GLU A 538 -11.38 36.30 -19.07
CA GLU A 538 -12.22 35.90 -20.20
C GLU A 538 -12.53 37.17 -20.99
N ASN A 539 -11.54 37.60 -21.78
CA ASN A 539 -11.60 38.60 -22.83
C ASN A 539 -10.69 38.08 -23.94
N LEU A 540 -11.22 37.11 -24.70
CA LEU A 540 -11.50 37.27 -26.13
C LEU A 540 -12.35 36.11 -26.63
#